data_AF-A0A9P1ITG2-F1
#
_entry.id   AF-A0A9P1ITG2-F1
#
_cell.length_a   1.000
_cell.length_b   1.000
_cell.length_c   1.000
_cell.angle_alpha   90.00
_cell.angle_beta   90.00
_cell.angle_gamma   90.00
#
_symmetry.space_group_name_H-M   'P 1'
#
loop_
_entity.id
_entity.type
_entity.pdbx_description
1 polymer ?
#
loop_
_entity_poly.entity_id
_entity_poly.type
_entity_poly.pdbx_seq_one_letter_code
_entity_poly.pdbx_strand_id
1 'polypeptide(L)'
;MVQLELIENSEIILYICSLLRYECYESFIFFIPVFTVERILSTYFVNDYEKNHRAGILCIIITTVFFTTQLFVYIFAFRRPSMIITIIYVVLSFAGSILIFNILYVSNLQKLRKLRENPSCQYTLSKKYQLEENMRIMTVSFLDPAIAILLLIFPLLTCFVLYRHKNQGFLRKIKCLTKKWKIQETKRIVPTTHNETNIYFEQLQSSWK
;
A
#
# COMPACT_ATOMS: atom_id res chain seq x y z
N MET A 1 19.05 -32.97 -0.76
CA MET A 1 19.53 -31.65 -0.29
C MET A 1 19.15 -30.55 -1.29
N VAL A 2 19.58 -30.63 -2.55
CA VAL A 2 19.25 -29.65 -3.62
C VAL A 2 17.75 -29.41 -3.84
N GLN A 3 16.91 -30.45 -3.83
CA GLN A 3 15.45 -30.31 -3.96
C GLN A 3 14.78 -29.61 -2.76
N LEU A 4 15.39 -29.66 -1.57
CA LEU A 4 14.87 -29.01 -0.37
C LEU A 4 15.15 -27.51 -0.41
N GLU A 5 16.37 -27.10 -0.77
CA GLU A 5 16.71 -25.68 -1.00
C GLU A 5 15.84 -25.05 -2.09
N LEU A 6 15.60 -25.77 -3.19
CA LEU A 6 14.74 -25.29 -4.29
C LEU A 6 13.29 -25.04 -3.85
N ILE A 7 12.73 -25.90 -2.99
CA ILE A 7 11.37 -25.74 -2.47
C ILE A 7 11.31 -24.57 -1.48
N GLU A 8 12.27 -24.48 -0.56
CA GLU A 8 12.33 -23.39 0.43
C GLU A 8 12.48 -22.02 -0.25
N ASN A 9 13.38 -21.92 -1.24
CA ASN A 9 13.54 -20.71 -2.05
C ASN A 9 12.25 -20.35 -2.81
N SER A 10 11.51 -21.34 -3.31
CA SER A 10 10.25 -21.09 -4.01
C SER A 10 9.15 -20.54 -3.10
N GLU A 11 9.08 -20.97 -1.84
CA GLU A 11 8.10 -20.47 -0.88
C GLU A 11 8.40 -19.03 -0.45
N ILE A 12 9.68 -18.70 -0.24
CA ILE A 12 10.12 -17.34 0.09
C ILE A 12 9.80 -16.38 -1.05
N ILE A 13 10.08 -16.76 -2.31
CA ILE A 13 9.77 -15.94 -3.47
C ILE A 13 8.26 -15.70 -3.58
N LEU A 14 7.44 -16.74 -3.43
CA LEU A 14 5.98 -16.61 -3.44
C LEU A 14 5.46 -15.69 -2.32
N TYR A 15 6.08 -15.73 -1.15
CA TYR A 15 5.76 -14.84 -0.04
C TYR A 15 6.10 -13.38 -0.36
N ILE A 16 7.31 -13.11 -0.87
CA ILE A 16 7.74 -11.76 -1.27
C ILE A 16 6.83 -11.21 -2.38
N CYS A 17 6.52 -12.00 -3.41
CA CYS A 17 5.59 -11.61 -4.47
C CYS A 17 4.19 -11.27 -3.92
N SER A 18 3.76 -11.96 -2.85
CA SER A 18 2.48 -11.66 -2.21
C SER A 18 2.49 -10.33 -1.45
N LEU A 19 3.60 -9.99 -0.77
CA LEU A 19 3.79 -8.71 -0.10
C LEU A 19 3.85 -7.56 -1.11
N LEU A 20 4.68 -7.69 -2.16
CA LEU A 20 4.78 -6.71 -3.24
C LEU A 20 3.42 -6.45 -3.91
N ARG A 21 2.58 -7.49 -4.02
CA ARG A 21 1.22 -7.31 -4.54
C ARG A 21 0.37 -6.41 -3.63
N TYR A 22 0.42 -6.58 -2.31
CA TYR A 22 -0.29 -5.71 -1.37
C TYR A 22 0.21 -4.26 -1.44
N GLU A 23 1.52 -4.07 -1.57
CA GLU A 23 2.14 -2.75 -1.79
C GLU A 23 1.60 -2.06 -3.06
N CYS A 24 1.54 -2.79 -4.17
CA CYS A 24 1.01 -2.25 -5.43
C CYS A 24 -0.46 -1.84 -5.31
N TYR A 25 -1.29 -2.65 -4.65
CA TYR A 25 -2.70 -2.29 -4.47
C TYR A 25 -2.88 -1.07 -3.57
N GLU A 26 -2.09 -0.97 -2.51
CA GLU A 26 -2.16 0.16 -1.60
C GLU A 26 -1.72 1.46 -2.26
N SER A 27 -0.72 1.40 -3.14
CA SER A 27 -0.28 2.54 -3.94
C SER A 27 -1.43 3.17 -4.75
N PHE A 28 -2.38 2.37 -5.24
CA PHE A 28 -3.56 2.87 -5.95
C PHE A 28 -4.61 3.50 -5.03
N ILE A 29 -4.75 3.00 -3.81
CA ILE A 29 -5.66 3.58 -2.80
C ILE A 29 -5.10 4.93 -2.30
N PHE A 30 -3.78 5.00 -2.10
CA PHE A 30 -3.10 6.18 -1.57
C PHE A 30 -2.77 7.26 -2.60
N PHE A 31 -2.88 6.97 -3.89
CA PHE A 31 -2.57 7.94 -4.94
C PHE A 31 -3.29 9.29 -4.76
N ILE A 32 -4.58 9.24 -4.44
CA ILE A 32 -5.43 10.44 -4.28
C ILE A 32 -5.05 11.25 -3.03
N PRO A 33 -4.91 10.65 -1.83
CA PRO A 33 -4.39 11.35 -0.66
C PRO A 33 -3.01 11.99 -0.88
N VAL A 34 -2.09 11.27 -1.51
CA VAL A 34 -0.73 11.77 -1.80
C VAL A 34 -0.79 12.97 -2.73
N PHE A 35 -1.60 12.88 -3.80
CA PHE A 35 -1.84 13.99 -4.70
C PHE A 35 -2.48 15.19 -3.98
N THR A 36 -3.41 14.93 -3.05
CA THR A 36 -4.03 15.98 -2.22
C THR A 36 -2.98 16.70 -1.36
N VAL A 37 -2.08 15.96 -0.70
CA VAL A 37 -1.00 16.54 0.10
C VAL A 37 -0.08 17.40 -0.75
N GLU A 38 0.30 16.93 -1.94
CA GLU A 38 1.10 17.70 -2.89
C GLU A 38 0.39 19.02 -3.27
N ARG A 39 -0.93 18.98 -3.51
CA ARG A 39 -1.73 20.19 -3.76
C ARG A 39 -1.81 21.14 -2.56
N ILE A 40 -1.93 20.63 -1.33
CA ILE A 40 -1.87 21.47 -0.10
C ILE A 40 -0.55 22.24 -0.08
N LEU A 41 0.56 21.55 -0.35
CA LEU A 41 1.90 22.13 -0.33
C LEU A 41 2.09 23.15 -1.44
N SER A 42 1.63 22.86 -2.66
CA SER A 42 1.64 23.82 -3.76
C SER A 42 0.83 25.09 -3.44
N THR A 43 -0.34 24.95 -2.83
CA THR A 43 -1.17 26.10 -2.40
C THR A 43 -0.55 26.89 -1.25
N TYR A 44 0.14 26.22 -0.31
CA TYR A 44 0.78 26.87 0.84
C TYR A 44 2.07 27.60 0.43
N PHE A 45 2.91 26.93 -0.37
CA PHE A 45 4.20 27.45 -0.84
C PHE A 45 4.14 28.12 -2.20
N VAL A 46 2.98 28.63 -2.64
CA VAL A 46 2.76 29.15 -4.01
C VAL A 46 3.88 30.08 -4.51
N ASN A 47 4.45 30.93 -3.65
CA ASN A 47 5.51 31.87 -4.06
C ASN A 47 6.88 31.22 -4.30
N ASP A 48 7.17 30.09 -3.63
CA ASP A 48 8.52 29.50 -3.54
C ASP A 48 8.57 28.06 -4.06
N TYR A 49 7.42 27.44 -4.36
CA TYR A 49 7.31 26.02 -4.66
C TYR A 49 8.15 25.61 -5.88
N GLU A 50 8.14 26.41 -6.94
CA GLU A 50 8.91 26.15 -8.16
C GLU A 50 10.33 26.74 -8.11
N LYS A 51 10.56 27.76 -7.29
CA LYS A 51 11.81 28.51 -7.28
C LYS A 51 12.91 27.83 -6.47
N ASN A 52 12.54 27.09 -5.43
CA ASN A 52 13.47 26.40 -4.54
C ASN A 52 13.21 24.89 -4.58
N HIS A 53 14.22 24.11 -4.98
CA HIS A 53 14.13 22.65 -5.00
C HIS A 53 14.12 22.09 -3.56
N ARG A 54 12.93 22.02 -2.94
CA ARG A 54 12.75 21.53 -1.56
C ARG A 54 12.68 20.01 -1.51
N ALA A 55 13.79 19.35 -1.80
CA ALA A 55 13.92 17.89 -1.72
C ALA A 55 13.51 17.33 -0.35
N GLY A 56 13.66 18.11 0.74
CA GLY A 56 13.20 17.73 2.08
C GLY A 56 11.69 17.49 2.18
N ILE A 57 10.86 18.29 1.48
CA ILE A 57 9.41 18.10 1.47
C ILE A 57 9.06 16.80 0.74
N LEU A 58 9.67 16.57 -0.42
CA LEU A 58 9.52 15.31 -1.17
C LEU A 58 9.94 14.11 -0.31
N CYS A 59 11.07 14.21 0.39
CA CYS A 59 11.57 13.17 1.29
C CYS A 59 10.58 12.87 2.42
N ILE A 60 10.00 13.90 3.05
CA ILE A 60 8.98 13.75 4.09
C ILE A 60 7.73 13.05 3.54
N ILE A 61 7.25 13.45 2.35
CA ILE A 61 6.08 12.82 1.72
C ILE A 61 6.37 11.34 1.45
N ILE A 62 7.48 11.04 0.77
CA ILE A 62 7.87 9.68 0.41
C ILE A 62 8.01 8.82 1.67
N THR A 63 8.67 9.34 2.70
CA THR A 63 8.87 8.62 3.96
C THR A 63 7.54 8.35 4.66
N THR A 64 6.65 9.34 4.71
CA THR A 64 5.32 9.18 5.32
C THR A 64 4.50 8.15 4.58
N VAL A 65 4.45 8.22 3.24
CA VAL A 65 3.75 7.26 2.39
C VAL A 65 4.31 5.86 2.57
N PHE A 66 5.64 5.71 2.58
CA PHE A 66 6.29 4.42 2.81
C PHE A 66 5.84 3.80 4.14
N PHE A 67 5.92 4.54 5.25
CA PHE A 67 5.51 4.01 6.55
C PHE A 67 4.01 3.69 6.64
N THR A 68 3.15 4.51 6.03
CA THR A 68 1.70 4.22 6.01
C THR A 68 1.40 2.97 5.19
N THR A 69 2.08 2.78 4.07
CA THR A 69 1.92 1.59 3.23
C THR A 69 2.40 0.33 3.95
N GLN A 70 3.56 0.38 4.62
CA GLN A 70 4.05 -0.75 5.43
C GLN A 70 3.06 -1.14 6.53
N LEU A 71 2.47 -0.15 7.21
CA LEU A 71 1.46 -0.38 8.25
C LEU A 71 0.21 -1.04 7.66
N PHE A 72 -0.26 -0.59 6.50
CA PHE A 72 -1.39 -1.20 5.82
C PHE A 72 -1.12 -2.66 5.44
N VAL A 73 0.03 -2.94 4.80
CA VAL A 73 0.41 -4.31 4.42
C VAL A 73 0.44 -5.22 5.63
N TYR A 74 0.99 -4.74 6.76
CA TYR A 74 0.97 -5.49 8.02
C TYR A 74 -0.47 -5.80 8.50
N ILE A 75 -1.35 -4.80 8.55
CA ILE A 75 -2.75 -4.99 8.96
C ILE A 75 -3.46 -5.98 8.01
N PHE A 76 -3.28 -5.82 6.70
CA PHE A 76 -3.97 -6.63 5.70
C PHE A 76 -3.49 -8.08 5.67
N ALA A 77 -2.18 -8.29 5.76
CA ALA A 77 -1.56 -9.61 5.75
C ALA A 77 -1.83 -10.39 7.05
N PHE A 78 -1.68 -9.73 8.21
CA PHE A 78 -1.69 -10.41 9.52
C PHE A 78 -3.01 -10.26 10.29
N ARG A 79 -3.58 -9.06 10.36
CA ARG A 79 -4.82 -8.81 11.13
C ARG A 79 -6.09 -9.12 10.37
N ARG A 80 -6.01 -9.17 9.03
CA ARG A 80 -7.09 -9.58 8.12
C ARG A 80 -8.39 -8.81 8.39
N PRO A 81 -8.43 -7.49 8.17
CA PRO A 81 -9.65 -6.71 8.34
C PRO A 81 -10.79 -7.22 7.46
N SER A 82 -12.02 -6.95 7.89
CA SER A 82 -13.21 -7.26 7.10
C SER A 82 -13.26 -6.41 5.83
N MET A 83 -13.98 -6.89 4.82
CA MET A 83 -14.18 -6.15 3.57
C MET A 83 -14.85 -4.79 3.82
N ILE A 84 -15.84 -4.76 4.73
CA ILE A 84 -16.59 -3.56 5.09
C ILE A 84 -15.67 -2.49 5.66
N ILE A 85 -14.77 -2.85 6.60
CA ILE A 85 -13.81 -1.91 7.18
C ILE A 85 -12.89 -1.32 6.10
N THR A 86 -12.45 -2.15 5.15
CA THR A 86 -11.59 -1.70 4.05
C THR A 86 -12.32 -0.74 3.12
N ILE A 87 -13.58 -1.03 2.77
CA ILE A 87 -14.39 -0.14 1.93
C ILE A 87 -14.62 1.19 2.64
N ILE A 88 -14.98 1.18 3.93
CA ILE A 88 -15.16 2.39 4.73
C ILE A 88 -13.87 3.22 4.72
N TYR A 89 -12.72 2.58 4.91
CA TYR A 89 -11.42 3.26 4.86
C TYR A 89 -11.17 3.97 3.52
N VAL A 90 -11.38 3.28 2.39
CA VAL A 90 -11.20 3.87 1.06
C VAL A 90 -12.18 5.01 0.80
N VAL A 91 -13.45 4.83 1.14
CA VAL A 91 -14.49 5.84 0.95
C VAL A 91 -14.20 7.08 1.80
N LEU A 92 -13.79 6.92 3.06
CA LEU A 92 -13.42 8.04 3.93
C LEU A 92 -12.18 8.77 3.43
N SER A 93 -11.17 8.03 2.97
CA SER A 93 -9.95 8.60 2.39
C SER A 93 -10.25 9.45 1.14
N PHE A 94 -11.10 8.93 0.26
CA PHE A 94 -11.54 9.63 -0.95
C PHE A 94 -12.41 10.84 -0.62
N ALA A 95 -13.41 10.70 0.26
CA ALA A 95 -14.28 11.79 0.68
C ALA A 95 -13.50 12.91 1.39
N GLY A 96 -12.55 12.54 2.25
CA GLY A 96 -11.64 13.49 2.90
C GLY A 96 -10.79 14.26 1.89
N SER A 97 -10.28 13.57 0.86
CA SER A 97 -9.54 14.21 -0.23
C SER A 97 -10.40 15.22 -0.98
N ILE A 98 -11.62 14.86 -1.37
CA ILE A 98 -12.58 15.79 -2.02
C ILE A 98 -12.86 17.01 -1.14
N LEU A 99 -13.08 16.81 0.17
CA LEU A 99 -13.33 17.92 1.10
C LEU A 99 -12.16 18.89 1.13
N ILE A 100 -10.93 18.37 1.24
CA ILE A 100 -9.71 19.18 1.22
C ILE A 100 -9.57 19.92 -0.12
N PHE A 101 -9.85 19.26 -1.24
CA PHE A 101 -9.84 19.88 -2.57
C PHE A 101 -10.79 21.08 -2.66
N ASN A 102 -12.00 20.95 -2.13
CA ASN A 102 -12.96 22.06 -2.09
C ASN A 102 -12.46 23.22 -1.22
N ILE A 103 -11.88 22.93 -0.05
CA ILE A 103 -11.30 23.96 0.83
C ILE A 103 -10.15 24.68 0.13
N LEU A 104 -9.25 23.95 -0.54
CA LEU A 104 -8.14 24.52 -1.29
C LEU A 104 -8.62 25.37 -2.47
N TYR A 105 -9.65 24.91 -3.18
CA TYR A 105 -10.26 25.66 -4.28
C TYR A 105 -10.79 27.01 -3.81
N VAL A 106 -11.57 27.03 -2.72
CA VAL A 106 -12.08 28.28 -2.12
C VAL A 106 -10.93 29.18 -1.65
N SER A 107 -9.90 28.61 -1.01
CA SER A 107 -8.72 29.35 -0.58
C SER A 107 -7.97 30.00 -1.75
N ASN A 108 -7.76 29.26 -2.84
CA ASN A 108 -7.10 29.76 -4.04
C ASN A 108 -7.94 30.85 -4.73
N LEU A 109 -9.26 30.70 -4.77
CA LEU A 109 -10.18 31.71 -5.30
C LEU A 109 -10.13 33.01 -4.51
N GLN A 110 -10.09 32.92 -3.17
CA GLN A 110 -9.94 34.09 -2.30
C GLN A 110 -8.59 34.78 -2.50
N LYS A 111 -7.50 34.02 -2.63
CA LYS A 111 -6.16 34.56 -2.94
C LYS A 111 -6.16 35.30 -4.29
N LEU A 112 -6.82 34.74 -5.30
CA LEU A 112 -6.93 35.34 -6.63
C LEU A 112 -7.74 36.66 -6.61
N ARG A 113 -8.85 36.70 -5.85
CA ARG A 113 -9.64 37.94 -5.69
C ARG A 113 -8.83 39.06 -5.04
N LYS A 114 -8.11 38.76 -3.96
CA LYS A 114 -7.22 39.72 -3.29
C LYS A 114 -6.11 40.26 -4.22
N LEU A 115 -5.59 39.41 -5.11
CA LEU A 115 -4.60 39.83 -6.11
C LEU A 115 -5.20 40.75 -7.19
N ARG A 116 -6.47 40.54 -7.56
CA ARG A 116 -7.18 41.41 -8.51
C ARG A 116 -7.47 42.77 -7.92
N GLU A 117 -7.81 42.83 -6.63
CA GLU A 117 -8.13 44.08 -5.91
C GLU A 117 -6.89 44.93 -5.62
N ASN A 118 -5.70 44.33 -5.46
CA ASN A 118 -4.44 45.05 -5.18
C ASN A 118 -3.32 44.69 -6.18
N PRO A 119 -3.28 45.33 -7.37
CA PRO A 119 -2.30 45.02 -8.42
C PRO A 119 -0.85 45.44 -8.10
N SER A 120 -0.66 46.30 -7.10
CA SER A 120 0.64 46.84 -6.68
C SER A 120 1.54 45.83 -5.97
N CYS A 121 1.07 44.60 -5.73
CA CYS A 121 1.85 43.54 -5.13
C CYS A 121 2.92 43.03 -6.13
N GLN A 122 4.20 43.18 -5.78
CA GLN A 122 5.40 43.06 -6.63
C GLN A 122 5.65 41.67 -7.29
N TYR A 123 4.74 40.71 -7.16
CA TYR A 123 4.86 39.31 -7.58
C TYR A 123 3.58 38.76 -8.25
N THR A 124 2.90 39.58 -9.07
CA THR A 124 1.50 39.34 -9.48
C THR A 124 1.31 38.34 -10.62
N LEU A 125 2.19 38.28 -11.62
CA LEU A 125 1.90 37.49 -12.82
C LEU A 125 2.12 35.98 -12.62
N SER A 126 3.31 35.57 -12.19
CA SER A 126 3.65 34.16 -11.97
C SER A 126 2.73 33.53 -10.91
N LYS A 127 2.49 34.24 -9.80
CA LYS A 127 1.57 33.78 -8.74
C LYS A 127 0.12 33.63 -9.23
N LYS A 128 -0.35 34.55 -10.08
CA LYS A 128 -1.67 34.44 -10.69
C LYS A 128 -1.77 33.19 -11.56
N TYR A 129 -0.79 32.95 -12.43
CA TYR A 129 -0.77 31.75 -13.28
C TYR A 129 -0.74 30.46 -12.45
N GLN A 130 0.09 30.39 -11.41
CA GLN A 130 0.15 29.21 -10.53
C GLN A 130 -1.18 28.96 -9.78
N LEU A 131 -1.86 30.02 -9.32
CA LEU A 131 -3.17 29.89 -8.69
C LEU A 131 -4.25 29.45 -9.68
N GLU A 132 -4.25 30.01 -10.90
CA GLU A 132 -5.19 29.64 -11.97
C GLU A 132 -4.98 28.19 -12.43
N GLU A 133 -3.72 27.75 -12.56
CA GLU A 133 -3.38 26.36 -12.88
C GLU A 133 -3.84 25.40 -11.78
N ASN A 134 -3.52 25.71 -10.52
CA ASN A 134 -3.97 24.91 -9.38
C ASN A 134 -5.50 24.79 -9.34
N MET A 135 -6.24 25.89 -9.53
CA MET A 135 -7.70 25.83 -9.59
C MET A 135 -8.21 25.02 -10.78
N ARG A 136 -7.59 25.16 -11.97
CA ARG A 136 -7.98 24.39 -13.16
C ARG A 136 -7.86 22.89 -12.91
N ILE A 137 -6.75 22.45 -12.33
CA ILE A 137 -6.52 21.03 -12.00
C ILE A 137 -7.57 20.55 -11.00
N MET A 138 -7.83 21.32 -9.94
CA MET A 138 -8.85 20.96 -8.94
C MET A 138 -10.25 20.82 -9.56
N THR A 139 -10.61 21.72 -10.49
CA THR A 139 -11.90 21.67 -11.18
C THR A 139 -12.03 20.44 -12.07
N VAL A 140 -11.03 20.18 -12.92
CA VAL A 140 -11.08 19.03 -13.86
C VAL A 140 -11.03 17.70 -13.10
N SER A 141 -10.20 17.59 -12.06
CA SER A 141 -9.99 16.30 -11.39
C SER A 141 -11.10 15.90 -10.42
N PHE A 142 -11.72 16.86 -9.70
CA PHE A 142 -12.64 16.52 -8.60
C PHE A 142 -13.97 17.28 -8.60
N LEU A 143 -14.10 18.39 -9.35
CA LEU A 143 -15.40 19.07 -9.51
C LEU A 143 -16.19 18.54 -10.71
N ASP A 144 -15.53 17.90 -11.67
CA ASP A 144 -16.21 17.09 -12.68
C ASP A 144 -16.67 15.76 -12.05
N PRO A 145 -17.99 15.54 -11.87
CA PRO A 145 -18.49 14.34 -11.20
C PRO A 145 -18.18 13.06 -11.98
N ALA A 146 -18.06 13.12 -13.31
CA ALA A 146 -17.74 11.93 -14.11
C ALA A 146 -16.31 11.45 -13.85
N ILE A 147 -15.37 12.39 -13.79
CA ILE A 147 -13.96 12.11 -13.49
C ILE A 147 -13.82 11.66 -12.03
N ALA A 148 -14.48 12.33 -11.10
CA ALA A 148 -14.46 11.95 -9.68
C ALA A 148 -15.00 10.53 -9.46
N ILE A 149 -16.12 10.16 -10.11
CA ILE A 149 -16.66 8.79 -10.04
C ILE A 149 -15.67 7.77 -10.61
N LEU A 150 -15.05 8.07 -11.75
CA LEU A 150 -14.03 7.19 -12.35
C LEU A 150 -12.85 6.97 -11.39
N LEU A 151 -12.37 8.04 -10.76
CA LEU A 151 -11.28 8.01 -9.77
C LEU A 151 -11.66 7.25 -8.49
N LEU A 152 -12.96 7.15 -8.15
CA LEU A 152 -13.45 6.35 -7.03
C LEU A 152 -13.63 4.86 -7.39
N ILE A 153 -14.10 4.56 -8.59
CA ILE A 153 -14.33 3.18 -9.04
C ILE A 153 -13.02 2.40 -9.02
N PHE A 154 -11.92 3.02 -9.45
CA PHE A 154 -10.62 2.36 -9.54
C PHE A 154 -10.12 1.79 -8.20
N PRO A 155 -10.01 2.56 -7.08
CA PRO A 155 -9.61 2.02 -5.79
C PRO A 155 -10.64 1.04 -5.20
N LEU A 156 -11.94 1.19 -5.48
CA LEU A 156 -12.95 0.20 -5.07
C LEU A 156 -12.77 -1.15 -5.80
N LEU A 157 -12.45 -1.12 -7.09
CA LEU A 157 -12.12 -2.32 -7.86
C LEU A 157 -10.87 -3.00 -7.31
N THR A 158 -9.81 -2.24 -6.98
CA THR A 158 -8.61 -2.81 -6.35
C THR A 158 -8.92 -3.47 -5.00
N CYS A 159 -9.77 -2.86 -4.17
CA CYS A 159 -10.27 -3.46 -2.92
C CYS A 159 -11.04 -4.75 -3.15
N PHE A 160 -11.92 -4.78 -4.16
CA PHE A 160 -12.67 -5.97 -4.52
C PHE A 160 -11.75 -7.11 -4.98
N VAL A 161 -10.76 -6.80 -5.83
CA VAL A 161 -9.75 -7.76 -6.30
C VAL A 161 -8.89 -8.26 -5.13
N LEU A 162 -8.41 -7.36 -4.27
CA LEU A 162 -7.71 -7.69 -3.02
C LEU A 162 -8.49 -8.68 -2.18
N TYR A 163 -9.78 -8.44 -1.99
CA TYR A 163 -10.64 -9.30 -1.19
C TYR A 163 -10.87 -10.66 -1.85
N ARG A 164 -11.18 -10.69 -3.16
CA ARG A 164 -11.32 -11.92 -3.93
C ARG A 164 -10.06 -12.78 -3.86
N HIS A 165 -8.88 -12.17 -4.02
CA HIS A 165 -7.61 -12.89 -4.00
C HIS A 165 -7.22 -13.35 -2.58
N LYS A 166 -7.52 -12.55 -1.55
CA LYS A 166 -7.41 -12.96 -0.14
C LYS A 166 -8.28 -14.18 0.16
N ASN A 167 -9.48 -14.25 -0.42
CA ASN A 167 -10.43 -15.34 -0.21
C ASN A 167 -10.09 -16.61 -1.02
N GLN A 168 -9.46 -16.48 -2.20
CA GLN A 168 -9.07 -17.60 -3.07
C GLN A 168 -7.88 -18.45 -2.56
N GLY A 169 -7.51 -18.32 -1.29
CA GLY A 169 -6.78 -19.39 -0.62
C GLY A 169 -5.30 -19.49 -0.98
N PHE A 170 -4.64 -18.40 -1.37
CA PHE A 170 -3.17 -18.36 -1.42
C PHE A 170 -2.55 -18.66 -0.05
N LEU A 171 -3.04 -18.02 1.02
CA LEU A 171 -2.62 -18.31 2.40
C LEU A 171 -3.11 -19.69 2.90
N ARG A 172 -4.22 -20.20 2.37
CA ARG A 172 -4.68 -21.58 2.62
C ARG A 172 -3.78 -22.59 1.92
N LYS A 173 -3.31 -22.30 0.71
CA LYS A 173 -2.36 -23.10 -0.06
C LYS A 173 -1.01 -23.10 0.64
N ILE A 174 -0.48 -21.95 1.06
CA ILE A 174 0.74 -21.88 1.88
C ILE A 174 0.55 -22.71 3.15
N LYS A 175 -0.49 -22.49 3.95
CA LYS A 175 -0.75 -23.31 5.16
C LYS A 175 -0.89 -24.81 4.86
N CYS A 176 -1.52 -25.20 3.74
CA CYS A 176 -1.61 -26.59 3.32
C CYS A 176 -0.25 -27.16 2.90
N LEU A 177 0.58 -26.38 2.22
CA LEU A 177 1.93 -26.76 1.81
C LEU A 177 2.82 -26.94 3.05
N THR A 178 2.81 -25.99 3.99
CA THR A 178 3.53 -26.10 5.27
C THR A 178 3.03 -27.28 6.11
N LYS A 179 1.72 -27.55 6.11
CA LYS A 179 1.14 -28.71 6.82
C LYS A 179 1.54 -30.04 6.16
N LYS A 180 1.54 -30.11 4.84
CA LYS A 180 2.03 -31.29 4.08
C LYS A 180 3.52 -31.52 4.32
N TRP A 181 4.31 -30.45 4.40
CA TRP A 181 5.74 -30.49 4.70
C TRP A 181 6.01 -31.08 6.10
N LYS A 182 5.34 -30.57 7.15
CA LYS A 182 5.44 -31.16 8.50
C LYS A 182 5.11 -32.65 8.53
N ILE A 183 4.06 -33.07 7.82
CA ILE A 183 3.66 -34.48 7.75
C ILE A 183 4.72 -35.33 7.03
N GLN A 184 5.34 -34.82 5.95
CA GLN A 184 6.42 -35.50 5.26
C GLN A 184 7.69 -35.61 6.09
N GLU A 185 8.02 -34.58 6.86
CA GLU A 185 9.18 -34.58 7.74
C GLU A 185 9.00 -35.55 8.92
N THR A 186 7.82 -35.54 9.56
CA THR A 186 7.48 -36.55 10.59
C THR A 186 7.55 -37.97 10.02
N LYS A 187 7.06 -38.20 8.79
CA LYS A 187 7.18 -39.50 8.12
C LYS A 187 8.61 -39.87 7.70
N ARG A 188 9.54 -38.92 7.64
CA ARG A 188 10.94 -39.18 7.28
C ARG A 188 11.80 -39.47 8.51
N ILE A 189 11.45 -38.92 9.68
CA ILE A 189 12.14 -39.10 10.97
C ILE A 189 11.70 -40.40 11.67
N VAL A 190 10.40 -40.75 11.61
CA VAL A 190 9.85 -41.95 12.26
C VAL A 190 10.40 -43.30 11.74
N PRO A 191 10.66 -43.52 10.43
CA PRO A 191 11.22 -44.79 9.97
C PRO A 191 12.70 -44.97 10.33
N THR A 192 13.45 -43.88 10.53
CA THR A 192 14.87 -43.93 10.90
C THR A 192 15.05 -44.32 12.37
N THR A 193 14.24 -43.76 13.27
CA THR A 193 14.32 -44.09 14.70
C THR A 193 13.90 -45.52 15.02
N HIS A 194 12.93 -46.08 14.29
CA HIS A 194 12.53 -47.48 14.49
C HIS A 194 13.63 -48.46 14.03
N ASN A 195 14.38 -48.12 12.97
CA ASN A 195 15.45 -48.98 12.48
C ASN A 195 16.70 -48.89 13.38
N GLU A 196 17.04 -47.68 13.86
CA GLU A 196 18.17 -47.48 14.78
C GLU A 196 17.90 -48.14 16.15
N THR A 197 16.70 -48.01 16.71
CA THR A 197 16.36 -48.66 17.99
C THR A 197 16.45 -50.18 17.91
N ASN A 198 15.99 -50.79 16.81
CA ASN A 198 16.14 -52.23 16.61
C ASN A 198 17.61 -52.66 16.55
N ILE A 199 18.48 -51.89 15.87
CA ILE A 199 19.92 -52.15 15.82
C ILE A 199 20.56 -52.06 17.21
N TYR A 200 20.20 -51.07 18.03
CA TYR A 200 20.68 -50.97 19.42
C TYR A 200 20.19 -52.12 20.30
N PHE A 201 18.94 -52.56 20.13
CA PHE A 201 18.39 -53.71 20.87
C PHE A 201 19.07 -55.03 20.48
N GLU A 202 19.39 -55.24 19.20
CA GLU A 202 20.13 -56.41 18.73
C GLU A 202 21.60 -56.41 19.21
N GLN A 203 22.26 -55.24 19.24
CA GLN A 203 23.60 -55.08 19.82
C GLN A 203 23.61 -55.35 21.33
N LEU A 204 22.58 -54.90 22.05
CA LEU A 204 22.41 -55.20 23.47
C LEU A 204 22.21 -56.70 23.71
N GLN A 205 21.35 -57.38 22.93
CA GLN A 205 21.15 -58.83 23.10
C GLN A 205 22.40 -59.66 22.78
N SER A 206 23.22 -59.23 21.83
CA SER A 206 24.47 -59.93 21.47
C SER A 206 25.59 -59.72 22.49
N SER A 207 25.56 -58.65 23.28
CA SER A 207 26.57 -58.37 24.32
C SER A 207 26.38 -59.19 25.62
N TRP A 208 25.24 -59.86 25.78
CA TRP A 208 24.89 -60.65 26.96
C TRP A 208 24.98 -62.18 26.73
N LYS A 209 25.46 -62.60 25.57
CA LYS A 209 25.83 -64.00 25.28
C LYS A 209 27.35 -64.13 25.24
#